data_AF-A0A6A6ZNE2-F1
#
_entry.id   AF-A0A6A6ZNE2-F1
#
_cell.length_a   1.000
_cell.length_b   1.000
_cell.length_c   1.000
_cell.angle_alpha   90.00
_cell.angle_beta   90.00
_cell.angle_gamma   90.00
#
_symmetry.space_group_name_H-M   'P 1'
#
loop_
_entity.id
_entity.type
_entity.pdbx_description
1 polymer ?
#
loop_
_entity_poly.entity_id
_entity_poly.type
_entity_poly.pdbx_seq_one_letter_code
_entity_poly.pdbx_strand_id
1 'polypeptide(L)'
;PISLDFDSIGPIAKSAEDIAVMMDVLVDPSKSADVPDGGYVSHLTKSFEGIRIGVLEPSGWHMPPFIVFPNEDADVQSMSAAYEKLGGLGVVVNKVNVADLDELTVDGMSQIQRVVGCQFRRTIEDYLQGLETSNVRTLDELMQFMRDNADKELPLESPNLTRLEIAAKFHITDEEYRETIDNMRDWGRRRAVDKCLAHYGVDVILGPGNSRINELSSAAGSSPEAVLPLSYMYFNGRPFGVAAVASANQEPLLIQLMSAWEQAFNKERKLPAWIKGDPEKIKSEL
;
A
#
# COMPACT_ATOMS: atom_id res chain seq x y z
N PRO A 1 16.73 -3.35 0.38
CA PRO A 1 15.98 -2.08 0.30
C PRO A 1 15.73 -1.72 -1.17
N ILE A 2 14.70 -0.90 -1.44
CA ILE A 2 14.40 -0.37 -2.77
C ILE A 2 14.63 1.14 -2.80
N SER A 3 14.02 1.88 -1.86
CA SER A 3 14.17 3.32 -1.74
C SER A 3 14.00 3.75 -0.30
N LEU A 4 14.97 4.46 0.27
CA LEU A 4 14.88 4.91 1.68
C LEU A 4 13.78 5.95 1.91
N ASP A 5 13.25 6.57 0.84
CA ASP A 5 12.13 7.51 0.92
C ASP A 5 10.76 6.86 0.99
N PHE A 6 10.64 5.58 0.60
CA PHE A 6 9.36 4.88 0.51
C PHE A 6 9.32 3.56 1.27
N ASP A 7 10.48 2.93 1.50
CA ASP A 7 10.57 1.67 2.22
C ASP A 7 10.11 1.88 3.67
N SER A 8 9.08 1.14 4.06
CA SER A 8 8.61 1.05 5.44
C SER A 8 8.17 -0.38 5.72
N ILE A 9 8.30 -0.80 6.98
CA ILE A 9 7.75 -2.08 7.45
C ILE A 9 6.33 -1.83 7.95
N GLY A 10 5.41 -2.73 7.58
CA GLY A 10 4.02 -2.68 8.03
C GLY A 10 3.53 -4.08 8.39
N PRO A 11 2.70 -4.21 9.43
CA PRO A 11 2.11 -5.50 9.79
C PRO A 11 1.08 -5.96 8.75
N ILE A 12 1.01 -7.27 8.53
CA ILE A 12 -0.04 -7.92 7.72
C ILE A 12 -0.65 -9.02 8.57
N ALA A 13 -1.95 -8.94 8.83
CA ALA A 13 -2.65 -9.90 9.66
C ALA A 13 -4.12 -10.08 9.27
N LYS A 14 -4.84 -10.92 10.03
CA LYS A 14 -6.23 -11.30 9.72
C LYS A 14 -7.26 -10.39 10.37
N SER A 15 -6.92 -9.77 11.50
CA SER A 15 -7.80 -8.92 12.31
C SER A 15 -7.11 -7.59 12.64
N ALA A 16 -7.90 -6.58 13.00
CA ALA A 16 -7.37 -5.31 13.49
C ALA A 16 -6.56 -5.49 14.78
N GLU A 17 -6.95 -6.45 15.62
CA GLU A 17 -6.26 -6.79 16.87
C GLU A 17 -4.84 -7.28 16.62
N ASP A 18 -4.65 -8.26 15.72
CA ASP A 18 -3.33 -8.78 15.37
C ASP A 18 -2.42 -7.66 14.80
N ILE A 19 -3.00 -6.76 13.99
CA ILE A 19 -2.29 -5.59 13.46
C ILE A 19 -1.83 -4.67 14.60
N ALA A 20 -2.73 -4.31 15.53
CA ALA A 20 -2.42 -3.41 16.64
C ALA A 20 -1.35 -3.98 17.58
N VAL A 21 -1.45 -5.27 17.92
CA VAL A 21 -0.44 -5.96 18.73
C VAL A 21 0.92 -5.93 18.03
N MET A 22 0.96 -6.14 16.72
CA MET A 22 2.23 -6.09 15.98
C MET A 22 2.78 -4.67 15.88
N MET A 23 1.93 -3.66 15.74
CA MET A 23 2.37 -2.25 15.77
C MET A 23 3.03 -1.89 17.10
N ASP A 24 2.50 -2.37 18.24
CA ASP A 24 3.09 -2.15 19.57
C ASP A 24 4.49 -2.77 19.74
N VAL A 25 4.83 -3.77 18.92
CA VAL A 25 6.16 -4.39 18.89
C VAL A 25 7.09 -3.71 17.89
N LEU A 26 6.57 -3.33 16.72
CA LEU A 26 7.37 -2.81 15.61
C LEU A 26 7.76 -1.35 15.76
N VAL A 27 6.86 -0.53 16.31
CA VAL A 27 7.08 0.92 16.39
C VAL A 27 7.99 1.23 17.57
N ASP A 28 9.13 1.85 17.27
CA ASP A 28 10.06 2.36 18.28
C ASP A 28 9.53 3.69 18.84
N PRO A 29 9.08 3.74 20.11
CA PRO A 29 8.51 4.95 20.71
C PRO A 29 9.52 6.10 20.84
N SER A 30 10.82 5.83 20.72
CA SER A 30 11.86 6.87 20.71
C SER A 30 11.99 7.57 19.35
N LYS A 31 11.44 6.98 18.29
CA LYS A 31 11.51 7.47 16.91
C LYS A 31 10.16 7.88 16.35
N SER A 32 9.07 7.58 17.06
CA SER A 32 7.71 7.97 16.70
C SER A 32 7.10 8.83 17.80
N ALA A 33 6.67 10.05 17.46
CA ALA A 33 6.14 11.00 18.42
C ALA A 33 4.71 10.69 18.89
N ASP A 34 3.98 9.87 18.13
CA ASP A 34 2.52 9.74 18.23
C ASP A 34 2.08 8.30 18.59
N VAL A 35 2.94 7.56 19.30
CA VAL A 35 2.53 6.26 19.88
C VAL A 35 1.53 6.53 21.01
N PRO A 36 0.33 5.94 20.99
CA PRO A 36 -0.67 6.20 22.03
C PRO A 36 -0.27 5.71 23.41
N ASP A 37 -0.76 6.39 24.44
CA ASP A 37 -0.74 5.87 25.80
C ASP A 37 -1.49 4.53 25.87
N GLY A 38 -0.80 3.48 26.33
CA GLY A 38 -1.33 2.12 26.32
C GLY A 38 -1.21 1.38 24.97
N GLY A 39 -0.45 1.95 24.02
CA GLY A 39 -0.16 1.33 22.72
C GLY A 39 -1.30 1.43 21.71
N TYR A 40 -1.06 0.99 20.48
CA TYR A 40 -2.03 0.91 19.40
C TYR A 40 -3.22 0.01 19.76
N VAL A 41 -3.06 -1.01 20.61
CA VAL A 41 -4.19 -1.84 21.09
C VAL A 41 -5.25 -1.03 21.81
N SER A 42 -4.89 0.10 22.43
CA SER A 42 -5.85 1.02 23.08
C SER A 42 -6.86 1.63 22.10
N HIS A 43 -6.55 1.63 20.81
CA HIS A 43 -7.39 2.20 19.74
C HIS A 43 -8.31 1.17 19.08
N LEU A 44 -8.37 -0.08 19.57
CA LEU A 44 -9.32 -1.10 19.11
C LEU A 44 -10.75 -0.85 19.65
N THR A 45 -11.30 0.33 19.40
CA THR A 45 -12.59 0.77 19.98
C THR A 45 -13.79 0.05 19.39
N LYS A 46 -13.63 -0.59 18.22
CA LYS A 46 -14.72 -1.25 17.46
C LYS A 46 -15.86 -0.29 17.10
N SER A 47 -15.58 1.01 17.05
CA SER A 47 -16.56 2.08 16.84
C SER A 47 -16.07 3.11 15.82
N PHE A 48 -16.97 3.53 14.93
CA PHE A 48 -16.75 4.65 14.01
C PHE A 48 -16.95 6.02 14.66
N GLU A 49 -17.23 6.08 15.96
CA GLU A 49 -17.46 7.32 16.68
C GLU A 49 -16.29 8.29 16.49
N GLY A 50 -16.62 9.52 16.08
CA GLY A 50 -15.64 10.58 15.80
C GLY A 50 -14.94 10.50 14.45
N ILE A 51 -15.12 9.43 13.67
CA ILE A 51 -14.47 9.28 12.35
C ILE A 51 -15.35 9.87 11.25
N ARG A 52 -14.82 10.85 10.52
CA ARG A 52 -15.43 11.39 9.29
C ARG A 52 -14.68 10.87 8.08
N ILE A 53 -15.42 10.34 7.11
CA ILE A 53 -14.86 9.59 6.01
C ILE A 53 -15.06 10.34 4.70
N GLY A 54 -13.97 10.60 3.99
CA GLY A 54 -13.97 10.99 2.59
C GLY A 54 -13.95 9.74 1.71
N VAL A 55 -14.79 9.70 0.67
CA VAL A 55 -14.82 8.59 -0.28
C VAL A 55 -14.50 9.08 -1.70
N LEU A 56 -13.55 8.42 -2.34
CA LEU A 56 -13.21 8.66 -3.74
C LEU A 56 -14.20 7.95 -4.66
N GLU A 57 -14.46 8.54 -5.83
CA GLU A 57 -15.27 7.91 -6.88
C GLU A 57 -14.45 6.76 -7.52
N PRO A 58 -14.81 5.48 -7.31
CA PRO A 58 -13.95 4.34 -7.64
C PRO A 58 -13.47 4.30 -9.09
N SER A 59 -14.32 4.73 -10.02
CA SER A 59 -14.05 4.65 -11.47
C SER A 59 -12.89 5.53 -11.95
N GLY A 60 -12.47 6.52 -11.15
CA GLY A 60 -11.34 7.39 -11.47
C GLY A 60 -9.97 6.86 -11.01
N TRP A 61 -9.93 5.73 -10.29
CA TRP A 61 -8.74 5.32 -9.52
C TRP A 61 -8.04 4.06 -10.01
N HIS A 62 -8.43 3.52 -11.17
CA HIS A 62 -7.87 2.28 -11.70
C HIS A 62 -6.35 2.32 -11.89
N MET A 63 -5.72 1.16 -11.67
CA MET A 63 -4.32 0.98 -12.05
C MET A 63 -4.16 1.12 -13.57
N PRO A 64 -2.99 1.62 -14.05
CA PRO A 64 -2.72 1.71 -15.47
C PRO A 64 -2.79 0.34 -16.19
N PRO A 65 -3.26 0.26 -17.45
CA PRO A 65 -3.40 -1.00 -18.18
C PRO A 65 -2.11 -1.80 -18.39
N PHE A 66 -0.94 -1.16 -18.28
CA PHE A 66 0.35 -1.83 -18.37
C PHE A 66 0.72 -2.59 -17.08
N ILE A 67 0.02 -2.33 -15.96
CA ILE A 67 0.19 -3.03 -14.67
C ILE A 67 -0.91 -4.07 -14.48
N VAL A 68 -2.17 -3.71 -14.75
CA VAL A 68 -3.33 -4.59 -14.51
C VAL A 68 -4.17 -4.65 -15.77
N PHE A 69 -4.53 -5.86 -16.20
CA PHE A 69 -5.52 -6.05 -17.25
C PHE A 69 -6.89 -5.58 -16.75
N PRO A 70 -7.55 -4.62 -17.44
CA PRO A 70 -8.89 -4.18 -17.09
C PRO A 70 -9.87 -5.35 -17.03
N ASN A 71 -10.80 -5.32 -16.07
CA ASN A 71 -11.82 -6.34 -15.90
C ASN A 71 -13.14 -5.67 -15.55
N GLU A 72 -14.05 -5.60 -16.52
CA GLU A 72 -15.35 -4.95 -16.38
C GLU A 72 -16.21 -5.57 -15.26
N ASP A 73 -16.14 -6.90 -15.06
CA ASP A 73 -16.85 -7.58 -13.96
C ASP A 73 -16.33 -7.13 -12.58
N ALA A 74 -15.03 -6.84 -12.47
CA ALA A 74 -14.44 -6.28 -11.26
C ALA A 74 -14.83 -4.82 -11.04
N ASP A 75 -15.03 -4.06 -12.11
CA ASP A 75 -15.43 -2.65 -12.07
C ASP A 75 -16.92 -2.49 -11.72
N VAL A 76 -17.77 -3.45 -12.11
CA VAL A 76 -19.20 -3.51 -11.76
C VAL A 76 -19.40 -3.74 -10.26
N GLN A 77 -18.52 -4.50 -9.60
CA GLN A 77 -18.62 -4.76 -8.17
C GLN A 77 -18.06 -3.59 -7.35
N SER A 78 -18.81 -2.50 -7.36
CA SER A 78 -18.44 -1.22 -6.77
C SER A 78 -18.47 -1.21 -5.24
N MET A 79 -17.62 -0.38 -4.67
CA MET A 79 -17.58 -0.05 -3.25
C MET A 79 -18.71 0.89 -2.81
N SER A 80 -19.52 1.41 -3.73
CA SER A 80 -20.62 2.33 -3.42
C SER A 80 -21.56 1.77 -2.34
N ALA A 81 -21.86 0.47 -2.38
CA ALA A 81 -22.68 -0.18 -1.36
C ALA A 81 -22.05 -0.13 0.04
N ALA A 82 -20.72 -0.17 0.12
CA ALA A 82 -20.01 -0.02 1.39
C ALA A 82 -20.11 1.42 1.91
N TYR A 83 -19.99 2.42 1.03
CA TYR A 83 -20.13 3.83 1.39
C TYR A 83 -21.56 4.17 1.85
N GLU A 84 -22.58 3.65 1.16
CA GLU A 84 -23.98 3.78 1.57
C GLU A 84 -24.23 3.15 2.94
N LYS A 85 -23.67 1.95 3.17
CA LYS A 85 -23.79 1.26 4.46
C LYS A 85 -23.13 2.05 5.59
N LEU A 86 -21.96 2.66 5.37
CA LEU A 86 -21.35 3.56 6.35
C LEU A 86 -22.29 4.72 6.73
N GLY A 87 -22.90 5.37 5.73
CA GLY A 87 -23.88 6.43 5.96
C GLY A 87 -25.11 5.94 6.75
N GLY A 88 -25.60 4.73 6.45
CA GLY A 88 -26.68 4.08 7.19
C GLY A 88 -26.34 3.73 8.64
N LEU A 89 -25.05 3.61 8.97
CA LEU A 89 -24.55 3.44 10.35
C LEU A 89 -24.37 4.78 11.09
N GLY A 90 -24.72 5.91 10.46
CA GLY A 90 -24.58 7.24 11.04
C GLY A 90 -23.17 7.83 10.94
N VAL A 91 -22.29 7.20 10.16
CA VAL A 91 -20.94 7.74 9.90
C VAL A 91 -21.05 8.90 8.92
N VAL A 92 -20.31 9.98 9.17
CA VAL A 92 -20.21 11.10 8.22
C VAL A 92 -19.43 10.64 7.01
N VAL A 93 -20.08 10.56 5.85
CA VAL A 93 -19.47 10.13 4.59
C VAL A 93 -19.64 11.23 3.55
N ASN A 94 -18.52 11.80 3.09
CA ASN A 94 -18.49 12.84 2.07
C ASN A 94 -17.77 12.32 0.82
N LYS A 95 -18.32 12.56 -0.37
CA LYS A 95 -17.56 12.37 -1.60
C LYS A 95 -16.45 13.42 -1.68
N VAL A 96 -15.23 12.99 -1.98
CA VAL A 96 -14.05 13.86 -2.02
C VAL A 96 -13.28 13.70 -3.32
N ASN A 97 -12.52 14.74 -3.66
CA ASN A 97 -11.53 14.71 -4.73
C ASN A 97 -10.17 15.11 -4.16
N VAL A 98 -9.11 14.50 -4.67
CA VAL A 98 -7.72 14.88 -4.41
C VAL A 98 -7.09 15.46 -5.67
N ALA A 99 -5.87 15.97 -5.56
CA ALA A 99 -5.12 16.45 -6.73
C ALA A 99 -4.95 15.33 -7.77
N ASP A 100 -4.77 15.73 -9.03
CA ASP A 100 -4.60 14.78 -10.14
C ASP A 100 -3.25 14.08 -10.02
N LEU A 101 -3.28 12.75 -9.98
CA LEU A 101 -2.09 11.91 -9.89
C LEU A 101 -1.17 12.07 -11.11
N ASP A 102 -1.70 12.49 -12.26
CA ASP A 102 -0.89 12.67 -13.46
C ASP A 102 0.09 13.86 -13.32
N GLU A 103 -0.13 14.76 -12.35
CA GLU A 103 0.86 15.77 -11.95
C GLU A 103 2.15 15.15 -11.34
N LEU A 104 2.10 13.91 -10.87
CA LEU A 104 3.28 13.15 -10.45
C LEU A 104 4.05 12.55 -11.64
N THR A 105 3.66 12.86 -12.88
CA THR A 105 4.39 12.45 -14.08
C THR A 105 5.05 13.67 -14.72
N VAL A 106 6.39 13.67 -14.75
CA VAL A 106 7.19 14.74 -15.37
C VAL A 106 8.04 14.12 -16.47
N ASP A 107 8.03 14.72 -17.65
CA ASP A 107 8.70 14.22 -18.86
C ASP A 107 8.32 12.77 -19.22
N GLY A 108 7.06 12.40 -18.98
CA GLY A 108 6.55 11.05 -19.23
C GLY A 108 7.03 9.98 -18.24
N MET A 109 7.66 10.38 -17.12
CA MET A 109 8.11 9.48 -16.08
C MET A 109 7.44 9.80 -14.74
N SER A 110 6.90 8.78 -14.08
CA SER A 110 6.42 8.89 -12.70
C SER A 110 7.57 9.32 -11.79
N GLN A 111 7.35 10.36 -10.99
CA GLN A 111 8.33 10.85 -10.02
C GLN A 111 8.66 9.78 -8.96
N ILE A 112 7.67 8.96 -8.55
CA ILE A 112 7.90 7.80 -7.67
C ILE A 112 8.90 6.83 -8.33
N GLN A 113 8.68 6.48 -9.60
CA GLN A 113 9.58 5.61 -10.35
C GLN A 113 10.95 6.23 -10.56
N ARG A 114 11.02 7.56 -10.74
CA ARG A 114 12.28 8.31 -10.88
C ARG A 114 13.13 8.19 -9.61
N VAL A 115 12.52 8.39 -8.45
CA VAL A 115 13.19 8.24 -7.14
C VAL A 115 13.61 6.79 -6.90
N VAL A 116 12.73 5.81 -7.12
CA VAL A 116 13.06 4.39 -6.96
C VAL A 116 14.21 4.00 -7.88
N GLY A 117 14.14 4.41 -9.15
CA GLY A 117 15.13 4.07 -10.16
C GLY A 117 16.53 4.60 -9.82
N CYS A 118 16.64 5.84 -9.36
CA CYS A 118 17.95 6.43 -9.07
C CYS A 118 18.53 5.95 -7.74
N GLN A 119 17.69 5.60 -6.75
CA GLN A 119 18.17 5.15 -5.45
C GLN A 119 18.47 3.66 -5.36
N PHE A 120 17.80 2.83 -6.17
CA PHE A 120 17.87 1.38 -6.02
C PHE A 120 19.31 0.87 -6.00
N ARG A 121 20.15 1.29 -6.96
CA ARG A 121 21.56 0.87 -7.02
C ARG A 121 22.30 1.18 -5.72
N ARG A 122 22.27 2.44 -5.27
CA ARG A 122 22.95 2.84 -4.03
C ARG A 122 22.46 2.02 -2.84
N THR A 123 21.15 1.92 -2.67
CA THR A 123 20.55 1.27 -1.50
C THR A 123 20.75 -0.23 -1.46
N ILE A 124 20.76 -0.92 -2.61
CA ILE A 124 21.04 -2.36 -2.66
C ILE A 124 22.53 -2.64 -2.46
N GLU A 125 23.42 -1.84 -3.04
CA GLU A 125 24.87 -2.01 -2.87
C GLU A 125 25.30 -1.77 -1.42
N ASP A 126 24.78 -0.73 -0.76
CA ASP A 126 25.01 -0.48 0.68
C ASP A 126 24.57 -1.69 1.53
N TYR A 127 23.41 -2.27 1.22
CA TYR A 127 22.92 -3.49 1.89
C TYR A 127 23.83 -4.70 1.64
N LEU A 128 24.23 -4.94 0.39
CA LEU A 128 25.07 -6.06 0.00
C LEU A 128 26.47 -6.00 0.64
N GLN A 129 27.02 -4.81 0.82
CA GLN A 129 28.29 -4.60 1.52
C GLN A 129 28.24 -4.99 3.00
N GLY A 130 27.05 -4.88 3.63
CA GLY A 130 26.83 -5.29 5.02
C GLY A 130 26.68 -6.80 5.22
N LEU A 131 26.62 -7.61 4.15
CA LEU A 131 26.41 -9.05 4.27
C LEU A 131 27.72 -9.79 4.61
N GLU A 132 27.71 -10.49 5.74
CA GLU A 132 28.86 -11.28 6.22
C GLU A 132 29.10 -12.56 5.41
N THR A 133 28.04 -13.19 4.90
CA THR A 133 28.10 -14.54 4.31
C THR A 133 28.02 -14.57 2.78
N SER A 134 27.52 -13.51 2.15
CA SER A 134 27.49 -13.40 0.68
C SER A 134 28.84 -12.91 0.18
N ASN A 135 29.23 -13.25 -1.05
CA ASN A 135 30.37 -12.62 -1.75
C ASN A 135 29.94 -11.54 -2.75
N VAL A 136 28.63 -11.38 -2.98
CA VAL A 136 28.08 -10.36 -3.88
C VAL A 136 28.05 -9.02 -3.16
N ARG A 137 28.59 -7.98 -3.78
CA ARG A 137 28.78 -6.64 -3.22
C ARG A 137 28.17 -5.54 -4.07
N THR A 138 27.95 -5.78 -5.36
CA THR A 138 27.41 -4.77 -6.29
C THR A 138 26.16 -5.25 -7.01
N LEU A 139 25.38 -4.31 -7.57
CA LEU A 139 24.25 -4.65 -8.43
C LEU A 139 24.72 -5.40 -9.70
N ASP A 140 25.89 -5.05 -10.22
CA ASP A 140 26.48 -5.70 -11.38
C ASP A 140 26.87 -7.16 -11.08
N GLU A 141 27.50 -7.41 -9.93
CA GLU A 141 27.80 -8.77 -9.46
C GLU A 141 26.53 -9.58 -9.19
N LEU A 142 25.48 -8.97 -8.65
CA LEU A 142 24.18 -9.63 -8.46
C LEU A 142 23.58 -10.07 -9.80
N MET A 143 23.55 -9.17 -10.78
CA MET A 143 23.04 -9.51 -12.11
C MET A 143 23.93 -10.57 -12.79
N GLN A 144 25.25 -10.55 -12.58
CA GLN A 144 26.15 -11.58 -13.10
C GLN A 144 25.86 -12.93 -12.45
N PHE A 145 25.70 -12.99 -11.13
CA PHE A 145 25.31 -14.20 -10.41
C PHE A 145 24.00 -14.78 -10.95
N MET A 146 22.98 -13.94 -11.21
CA MET A 146 21.71 -14.39 -11.78
C MET A 146 21.87 -14.95 -13.21
N ARG A 147 22.76 -14.38 -14.03
CA ARG A 147 23.07 -14.91 -15.38
C ARG A 147 23.81 -16.24 -15.31
N ASP A 148 24.76 -16.38 -14.40
CA ASP A 148 25.54 -17.60 -14.20
C ASP A 148 24.69 -18.75 -13.63
N ASN A 149 23.57 -18.43 -12.98
CA ASN A 149 22.60 -19.37 -12.41
C ASN A 149 21.21 -19.24 -13.08
N ALA A 150 21.18 -18.95 -14.39
CA ALA A 150 19.94 -18.65 -15.11
C ALA A 150 18.89 -19.78 -15.03
N ASP A 151 19.30 -21.04 -14.87
CA ASP A 151 18.41 -22.18 -14.69
C ASP A 151 17.55 -22.08 -13.42
N LYS A 152 18.00 -21.30 -12.43
CA LYS A 152 17.30 -21.09 -11.14
C LYS A 152 16.78 -19.67 -10.98
N GLU A 153 17.57 -18.68 -11.42
CA GLU A 153 17.31 -17.26 -11.16
C GLU A 153 16.52 -16.58 -12.29
N LEU A 154 16.39 -17.23 -13.47
CA LEU A 154 15.67 -16.70 -14.64
C LEU A 154 14.64 -17.71 -15.17
N PRO A 155 13.59 -18.05 -14.39
CA PRO A 155 12.56 -19.00 -14.80
C PRO A 155 11.76 -18.47 -15.99
N LEU A 156 11.07 -19.36 -16.71
CA LEU A 156 10.35 -19.04 -17.95
C LEU A 156 9.26 -17.98 -17.73
N GLU A 157 8.66 -17.94 -16.55
CA GLU A 157 7.62 -16.99 -16.16
C GLU A 157 8.17 -15.58 -15.90
N SER A 158 9.48 -15.45 -15.65
CA SER A 158 10.16 -14.17 -15.44
C SER A 158 11.61 -14.19 -15.98
N PRO A 159 11.80 -14.30 -17.30
CA PRO A 159 13.08 -14.69 -17.88
C PRO A 159 14.00 -13.49 -18.15
N ASN A 160 13.94 -12.43 -17.33
CA ASN A 160 14.67 -11.19 -17.63
C ASN A 160 15.17 -10.45 -16.38
N LEU A 161 16.18 -9.61 -16.61
CA LEU A 161 16.78 -8.70 -15.62
C LEU A 161 16.44 -7.24 -15.89
N THR A 162 15.44 -6.95 -16.73
CA THR A 162 15.23 -5.63 -17.34
C THR A 162 15.12 -4.51 -16.30
N ARG A 163 14.42 -4.74 -15.18
CA ARG A 163 14.32 -3.72 -14.12
C ARG A 163 15.65 -3.44 -13.42
N LEU A 164 16.47 -4.47 -13.20
CA LEU A 164 17.80 -4.31 -12.62
C LEU A 164 18.74 -3.60 -13.60
N GLU A 165 18.65 -3.92 -14.89
CA GLU A 165 19.43 -3.28 -15.95
C GLU A 165 19.07 -1.80 -16.14
N ILE A 166 17.78 -1.46 -16.01
CA ILE A 166 17.33 -0.06 -16.00
C ILE A 166 17.90 0.65 -14.78
N ALA A 167 17.74 0.09 -13.58
CA ALA A 167 18.22 0.70 -12.35
C ALA A 167 19.75 0.86 -12.31
N ALA A 168 20.50 -0.07 -12.90
CA ALA A 168 21.96 0.03 -12.98
C ALA A 168 22.45 1.19 -13.86
N LYS A 169 21.62 1.64 -14.82
CA LYS A 169 21.93 2.71 -15.77
C LYS A 169 21.26 4.04 -15.45
N PHE A 170 20.16 4.02 -14.71
CA PHE A 170 19.37 5.20 -14.43
C PHE A 170 20.00 6.04 -13.31
N HIS A 171 20.44 7.23 -13.66
CA HIS A 171 21.04 8.18 -12.72
C HIS A 171 20.47 9.56 -12.97
N ILE A 172 20.25 10.30 -11.88
CA ILE A 172 19.94 11.72 -11.87
C ILE A 172 20.94 12.42 -10.94
N THR A 173 21.09 13.72 -11.07
CA THR A 173 21.91 14.52 -10.17
C THR A 173 21.27 14.60 -8.78
N ASP A 174 22.08 14.86 -7.74
CA ASP A 174 21.57 15.07 -6.38
C ASP A 174 20.58 16.25 -6.29
N GLU A 175 20.71 17.23 -7.20
CA GLU A 175 19.79 18.37 -7.30
C GLU A 175 18.42 17.91 -7.82
N GLU A 176 18.40 17.25 -8.98
CA GLU A 176 17.17 16.71 -9.56
C GLU A 176 16.47 15.74 -8.61
N TYR A 177 17.24 14.94 -7.85
CA TYR A 177 16.70 14.05 -6.82
C TYR A 177 15.98 14.83 -5.70
N ARG A 178 16.63 15.87 -5.15
CA ARG A 178 16.03 16.69 -4.08
C ARG A 178 14.79 17.43 -4.58
N GLU A 179 14.87 18.05 -5.76
CA GLU A 179 13.72 18.70 -6.38
C GLU A 179 12.55 17.71 -6.62
N THR A 180 12.85 16.50 -7.08
CA THR A 180 11.86 15.43 -7.27
C THR A 180 11.15 15.09 -5.96
N ILE A 181 11.92 14.85 -4.89
CA ILE A 181 11.37 14.52 -3.56
C ILE A 181 10.55 15.68 -2.99
N ASP A 182 11.06 16.91 -3.07
CA ASP A 182 10.37 18.08 -2.54
C ASP A 182 9.04 18.31 -3.28
N ASN A 183 9.04 18.23 -4.60
CA ASN A 183 7.83 18.34 -5.42
C ASN A 183 6.82 17.23 -5.11
N MET A 184 7.28 15.99 -4.94
CA MET A 184 6.42 14.85 -4.58
C MET A 184 5.80 15.03 -3.20
N ARG A 185 6.60 15.38 -2.17
CA ARG A 185 6.11 15.55 -0.80
C ARG A 185 5.17 16.75 -0.69
N ASP A 186 5.47 17.82 -1.41
CA ASP A 186 4.59 18.97 -1.54
C ASP A 186 3.24 18.59 -2.17
N TRP A 187 3.29 17.83 -3.27
CA TRP A 187 2.09 17.31 -3.93
C TRP A 187 1.30 16.42 -2.97
N GLY A 188 1.92 15.39 -2.42
CA GLY A 188 1.27 14.34 -1.64
C GLY A 188 0.68 14.84 -0.33
N ARG A 189 1.42 15.64 0.43
CA ARG A 189 0.96 16.18 1.72
C ARG A 189 0.05 17.40 1.50
N ARG A 190 0.66 18.50 1.09
CA ARG A 190 0.03 19.84 1.13
C ARG A 190 -1.02 20.02 0.05
N ARG A 191 -0.91 19.37 -1.11
CA ARG A 191 -1.83 19.58 -2.24
C ARG A 191 -2.86 18.46 -2.43
N ALA A 192 -2.55 17.24 -1.99
CA ALA A 192 -3.42 16.08 -2.10
C ALA A 192 -4.06 15.70 -0.75
N VAL A 193 -3.35 14.94 0.11
CA VAL A 193 -3.93 14.30 1.31
C VAL A 193 -4.44 15.35 2.31
N ASP A 194 -3.56 16.19 2.87
CA ASP A 194 -3.94 17.12 3.95
C ASP A 194 -4.92 18.19 3.45
N LYS A 195 -4.77 18.64 2.20
CA LYS A 195 -5.71 19.57 1.58
C LYS A 195 -7.10 18.97 1.45
N CYS A 196 -7.21 17.72 1.01
CA CYS A 196 -8.49 17.03 0.88
C CYS A 196 -9.14 16.86 2.25
N LEU A 197 -8.41 16.33 3.24
CA LEU A 197 -8.89 16.14 4.60
C LEU A 197 -9.42 17.46 5.19
N ALA A 198 -8.63 18.53 5.10
CA ALA A 198 -9.01 19.85 5.61
C ALA A 198 -10.18 20.48 4.84
N HIS A 199 -10.17 20.42 3.51
CA HIS A 199 -11.20 21.06 2.67
C HIS A 199 -12.58 20.43 2.85
N TYR A 200 -12.63 19.09 2.91
CA TYR A 200 -13.89 18.35 3.06
C TYR A 200 -14.28 18.10 4.52
N GLY A 201 -13.41 18.48 5.47
CA GLY A 201 -13.63 18.24 6.89
C GLY A 201 -13.79 16.75 7.18
N VAL A 202 -12.90 15.92 6.65
CA VAL A 202 -12.86 14.47 6.86
C VAL A 202 -11.51 14.06 7.47
N ASP A 203 -11.46 12.88 8.09
CA ASP A 203 -10.29 12.39 8.82
C ASP A 203 -9.53 11.30 8.06
N VAL A 204 -10.23 10.55 7.19
CA VAL A 204 -9.67 9.46 6.38
C VAL A 204 -10.23 9.52 4.97
N ILE A 205 -9.39 9.22 3.97
CA ILE A 205 -9.78 9.06 2.56
C ILE A 205 -9.88 7.57 2.24
N LEU A 206 -11.02 7.12 1.73
CA LEU A 206 -11.25 5.76 1.26
C LEU A 206 -11.28 5.70 -0.26
N GLY A 207 -10.68 4.65 -0.82
CA GLY A 207 -10.81 4.30 -2.22
C GLY A 207 -10.54 2.81 -2.46
N PRO A 208 -10.56 2.36 -3.72
CA PRO A 208 -10.40 0.95 -4.02
C PRO A 208 -9.01 0.45 -3.61
N GLY A 209 -8.92 -0.70 -2.94
CA GLY A 209 -7.64 -1.20 -2.41
C GLY A 209 -6.64 -1.63 -3.48
N ASN A 210 -7.12 -2.04 -4.66
CA ASN A 210 -6.29 -2.38 -5.82
C ASN A 210 -6.31 -1.22 -6.84
N SER A 211 -5.91 -0.03 -6.41
CA SER A 211 -6.04 1.21 -7.18
C SER A 211 -4.82 2.10 -6.98
N ARG A 212 -4.75 3.23 -7.71
CA ARG A 212 -3.65 4.20 -7.58
C ARG A 212 -3.65 4.98 -6.26
N ILE A 213 -4.54 4.68 -5.31
CA ILE A 213 -4.59 5.35 -4.00
C ILE A 213 -3.28 5.22 -3.21
N ASN A 214 -2.52 4.14 -3.41
CA ASN A 214 -1.20 3.96 -2.80
C ASN A 214 -0.16 4.99 -3.30
N GLU A 215 -0.40 5.64 -4.44
CA GLU A 215 0.45 6.74 -4.91
C GLU A 215 0.29 7.98 -4.01
N LEU A 216 -0.86 8.15 -3.34
CA LEU A 216 -1.08 9.24 -2.38
C LEU A 216 -0.17 9.10 -1.16
N SER A 217 -0.22 7.92 -0.52
CA SER A 217 0.60 7.60 0.66
C SER A 217 2.09 7.63 0.30
N SER A 218 2.47 7.06 -0.84
CA SER A 218 3.85 7.05 -1.34
C SER A 218 4.39 8.46 -1.63
N ALA A 219 3.61 9.31 -2.31
CA ALA A 219 4.03 10.69 -2.62
C ALA A 219 4.09 11.56 -1.36
N ALA A 220 3.16 11.36 -0.41
CA ALA A 220 3.22 12.04 0.87
C ALA A 220 4.43 11.57 1.71
N GLY A 221 4.79 10.30 1.63
CA GLY A 221 5.90 9.67 2.35
C GLY A 221 5.71 9.57 3.88
N SER A 222 4.66 10.18 4.43
CA SER A 222 4.35 10.15 5.87
C SER A 222 2.90 9.76 6.16
N SER A 223 2.03 9.71 5.14
CA SER A 223 0.63 9.35 5.31
C SER A 223 0.49 7.84 5.43
N PRO A 224 0.03 7.31 6.57
CA PRO A 224 -0.16 5.89 6.72
C PRO A 224 -1.35 5.42 5.89
N GLU A 225 -1.29 4.15 5.50
CA GLU A 225 -2.33 3.48 4.73
C GLU A 225 -2.72 2.15 5.38
N ALA A 226 -4.02 1.87 5.42
CA ALA A 226 -4.55 0.59 5.89
C ALA A 226 -5.47 -0.02 4.83
N VAL A 227 -5.44 -1.34 4.68
CA VAL A 227 -6.34 -2.08 3.78
C VAL A 227 -7.42 -2.77 4.61
N LEU A 228 -8.67 -2.45 4.28
CA LEU A 228 -9.89 -2.92 4.93
C LEU A 228 -10.57 -3.99 4.05
N PRO A 229 -10.58 -5.27 4.46
CA PRO A 229 -11.27 -6.33 3.70
C PRO A 229 -12.76 -6.02 3.55
N LEU A 230 -13.30 -6.11 2.34
CA LEU A 230 -14.70 -5.78 2.07
C LEU A 230 -15.52 -7.01 1.69
N SER A 231 -15.14 -7.70 0.61
CA SER A 231 -15.90 -8.85 0.09
C SER A 231 -15.08 -9.68 -0.89
N TYR A 232 -15.75 -10.56 -1.64
CA TYR A 232 -15.19 -11.44 -2.65
C TYR A 232 -15.88 -11.19 -4.00
N MET A 233 -15.08 -11.22 -5.05
CA MET A 233 -15.55 -11.09 -6.43
C MET A 233 -16.49 -12.24 -6.77
N TYR A 234 -17.69 -11.95 -7.29
CA TYR A 234 -18.70 -12.99 -7.56
C TYR A 234 -18.23 -14.02 -8.62
N PHE A 235 -17.43 -13.58 -9.59
CA PHE A 235 -17.06 -14.38 -10.75
C PHE A 235 -15.90 -15.36 -10.50
N ASN A 236 -15.02 -15.08 -9.53
CA ASN A 236 -13.86 -15.94 -9.24
C ASN A 236 -13.51 -16.08 -7.76
N GLY A 237 -14.30 -15.51 -6.85
CA GLY A 237 -14.05 -15.56 -5.42
C GLY A 237 -12.80 -14.80 -4.96
N ARG A 238 -12.18 -13.95 -5.80
CA ARG A 238 -11.02 -13.15 -5.42
C ARG A 238 -11.39 -12.13 -4.34
N PRO A 239 -10.68 -12.04 -3.20
CA PRO A 239 -10.98 -11.02 -2.20
C PRO A 239 -10.70 -9.61 -2.75
N PHE A 240 -11.50 -8.64 -2.32
CA PHE A 240 -11.24 -7.22 -2.54
C PHE A 240 -11.57 -6.42 -1.29
N GLY A 241 -10.95 -5.25 -1.18
CA GLY A 241 -11.02 -4.40 0.00
C GLY A 241 -10.81 -2.93 -0.36
N VAL A 242 -11.02 -2.07 0.63
CA VAL A 242 -10.87 -0.61 0.60
C VAL A 242 -9.51 -0.24 1.15
N ALA A 243 -8.80 0.67 0.50
CA ALA A 243 -7.64 1.31 1.09
C ALA A 243 -8.07 2.60 1.78
N ALA A 244 -7.47 2.86 2.94
CA ALA A 244 -7.74 3.99 3.80
C ALA A 244 -6.44 4.76 4.04
N VAL A 245 -6.42 6.03 3.66
CA VAL A 245 -5.26 6.93 3.81
C VAL A 245 -5.61 8.04 4.81
N ALA A 246 -4.72 8.30 5.75
CA ALA A 246 -4.85 9.38 6.73
C ALA A 246 -3.68 10.38 6.64
N SER A 247 -3.78 11.50 7.36
CA SER A 247 -2.65 12.42 7.55
C SER A 247 -1.49 11.74 8.28
N ALA A 248 -0.32 12.38 8.26
CA ALA A 248 0.87 11.87 8.93
C ALA A 248 0.62 11.48 10.39
N ASN A 249 1.20 10.35 10.80
CA ASN A 249 1.17 9.82 12.17
C ASN A 249 -0.24 9.49 12.71
N GLN A 250 -1.20 9.22 11.82
CA GLN A 250 -2.58 8.84 12.18
C GLN A 250 -2.80 7.31 12.14
N GLU A 251 -1.77 6.50 12.37
CA GLU A 251 -1.90 5.06 12.55
C GLU A 251 -2.92 4.68 13.64
N PRO A 252 -3.01 5.38 14.81
CA PRO A 252 -4.02 5.07 15.83
C PRO A 252 -5.45 5.24 15.31
N LEU A 253 -5.71 6.27 14.49
CA LEU A 253 -7.00 6.49 13.82
C LEU A 253 -7.31 5.35 12.84
N LEU A 254 -6.31 4.89 12.06
CA LEU A 254 -6.49 3.77 11.13
C LEU A 254 -6.74 2.45 11.88
N ILE A 255 -6.16 2.24 13.06
CA ILE A 255 -6.44 1.08 13.93
C ILE A 255 -7.89 1.13 14.42
N GLN A 256 -8.34 2.30 14.86
CA GLN A 256 -9.74 2.52 15.22
C GLN A 256 -10.68 2.17 14.07
N LEU A 257 -10.39 2.72 12.88
CA LEU A 257 -11.14 2.45 11.66
C LEU A 257 -11.17 0.96 11.31
N MET A 258 -10.02 0.28 11.34
CA MET A 258 -9.91 -1.16 11.07
C MET A 258 -10.79 -1.97 12.04
N SER A 259 -10.75 -1.65 13.33
CA SER A 259 -11.54 -2.35 14.35
C SER A 259 -13.05 -2.15 14.17
N ALA A 260 -13.48 -0.94 13.80
CA ALA A 260 -14.87 -0.63 13.52
C ALA A 260 -15.36 -1.27 12.21
N TRP A 261 -14.49 -1.25 11.18
CA TRP A 261 -14.75 -1.87 9.89
C TRP A 261 -14.95 -3.38 10.01
N GLU A 262 -14.15 -4.04 10.84
CA GLU A 262 -14.27 -5.48 11.09
C GLU A 262 -15.66 -5.85 11.63
N GLN A 263 -16.20 -5.05 12.56
CA GLN A 263 -17.56 -5.25 13.08
C GLN A 263 -18.66 -5.02 12.05
N ALA A 264 -18.49 -4.03 11.17
CA ALA A 264 -19.53 -3.65 10.23
C ALA A 264 -19.56 -4.51 8.97
N PHE A 265 -18.40 -4.85 8.41
CA PHE A 265 -18.26 -5.47 7.09
C PHE A 265 -17.68 -6.87 7.13
N ASN A 266 -16.66 -7.10 7.96
CA ASN A 266 -15.82 -8.29 7.86
C ASN A 266 -16.26 -9.43 8.81
N LYS A 267 -17.57 -9.65 8.98
CA LYS A 267 -18.09 -10.73 9.85
C LYS A 267 -17.81 -12.15 9.31
N GLU A 268 -17.45 -12.26 8.02
CA GLU A 268 -17.29 -13.54 7.31
C GLU A 268 -16.04 -13.55 6.41
N ARG A 269 -14.86 -13.14 6.91
CA ARG A 269 -13.61 -13.38 6.16
C ARG A 269 -13.48 -14.88 5.91
N LYS A 270 -13.61 -15.28 4.64
CA LYS A 270 -13.50 -16.68 4.22
C LYS A 270 -12.04 -17.07 4.15
N LEU A 271 -11.73 -18.25 4.68
CA LEU A 271 -10.47 -18.90 4.37
C LEU A 271 -10.44 -19.22 2.87
N PRO A 272 -9.29 -19.04 2.19
CA PRO A 272 -9.18 -19.43 0.80
C PRO A 272 -9.51 -20.91 0.66
N ALA A 273 -10.34 -21.24 -0.32
CA ALA A 273 -10.57 -22.62 -0.68
C ALA A 273 -9.35 -23.13 -1.47
N TRP A 274 -8.94 -24.36 -1.17
CA TRP A 274 -7.92 -25.03 -1.98
C TRP A 274 -8.44 -25.21 -3.41
N ILE A 275 -7.63 -24.81 -4.40
CA ILE A 275 -7.97 -24.88 -5.83
C ILE A 275 -8.33 -26.32 -6.27
N LYS A 276 -7.86 -27.34 -5.55
CA LYS A 276 -8.12 -28.77 -5.81
C LYS A 276 -8.91 -29.48 -4.68
N GLY A 277 -9.52 -28.74 -3.76
CA GLY A 277 -10.12 -29.32 -2.55
C GLY A 277 -9.12 -29.53 -1.40
N ASP A 278 -9.65 -29.69 -0.19
CA ASP A 278 -8.87 -29.80 1.05
C ASP A 278 -7.93 -31.04 1.01
N PRO A 279 -6.60 -30.86 1.03
CA PRO A 279 -5.64 -31.96 0.98
C PRO A 279 -5.84 -32.98 2.11
N GLU A 280 -6.37 -32.55 3.26
CA GLU A 280 -6.62 -33.44 4.39
C GLU A 280 -7.87 -34.31 4.18
N LYS A 281 -8.89 -33.79 3.47
CA LYS A 281 -10.08 -34.59 3.10
C LYS A 281 -9.78 -35.58 1.99
N ILE A 282 -8.92 -35.22 1.04
CA ILE A 282 -8.49 -36.11 -0.05
C ILE A 282 -7.75 -37.35 0.48
N LYS A 283 -7.03 -37.23 1.60
CA LYS A 283 -6.37 -38.37 2.27
C LYS A 283 -7.34 -39.32 2.98
N SER A 284 -8.56 -38.89 3.32
CA SER A 284 -9.55 -39.74 3.98
C SER A 284 -10.44 -40.55 3.03
N GLU A 285 -10.35 -40.25 1.72
CA GLU A 285 -11.11 -40.92 0.66
C GLU A 285 -10.23 -41.87 -0.20
N LEU A 286 -8.95 -42.02 0.16
CA LEU A 286 -7.96 -42.94 -0.43
C LEU A 286 -7.54 -44.01 0.59
#